data_AF-A0A955I368-F1
#
_entry.id   AF-A0A955I368-F1
#
_cell.length_a   1.000
_cell.length_b   1.000
_cell.length_c   1.000
_cell.angle_alpha   90.00
_cell.angle_beta   90.00
_cell.angle_gamma   90.00
#
_symmetry.space_group_name_H-M   'P 1'
#
loop_
_entity.id
_entity.type
_entity.pdbx_description
1 polymer ?
#
loop_
_entity_poly.entity_id
_entity_poly.type
_entity_poly.pdbx_seq_one_letter_code
_entity_poly.pdbx_strand_id
1 'polypeptide(L)'
;MIKSLQKGISTAFIVMLSVMGLGSASLAAPPPGTTTAPYTVSYSARLTDAVGTPITTAQTVRFSLWTDSDFDAGDLLGTGAIDPGAAGYAGWVEEHTVTPDTNGLFHVDLGTITTLPNVTSSTHVYLQVDVKPDASPITDYEVIDPTGSTADTTDRHILNSAFYAINADTVDNADVGTGPGNLVTLDGAGLFDVAYIPGGTNADSFVIDADDSVAAGTIPLIFGTTLAQVLEYDIGNSYFNFSDDVNITGDLTVTGNANFSGSSEFHMREVADEAAADCTTVNELVLDTTENRIYVCTATGSPGTWAATGGAGGTYAQSIVIEPEYEDGVIVADGSDNKGKIESFFIDTDGDPGNANFNYYRWTTRQSSLQDIDLVVRVDLPDGFTGFQATPVELTYRTADGVVTTNHIDVEIEDTAGTAIPLVGGTDLTSAGAFTTSGITFGGVPTFTAGEQITIKLRPHTTSSGYTDVGRIIINYVGN
;
A
#
# COMPACT_ATOMS: atom_id res chain seq x y z
N MET A 1 44.02 12.61 58.97
CA MET A 1 44.72 13.91 59.01
C MET A 1 43.70 14.96 58.54
N ILE A 2 43.37 15.93 59.40
CA ILE A 2 42.64 17.20 59.13
C ILE A 2 41.11 17.05 58.91
N LYS A 3 40.29 17.19 59.97
CA LYS A 3 39.56 18.41 60.47
C LYS A 3 38.43 18.86 59.53
N SER A 4 37.13 18.63 59.80
CA SER A 4 36.24 19.21 60.83
C SER A 4 36.07 20.75 60.74
N LEU A 5 34.88 21.27 60.42
CA LEU A 5 33.88 21.78 61.39
C LEU A 5 32.71 22.50 60.69
N GLN A 6 31.52 22.33 61.26
CA GLN A 6 30.23 22.99 60.95
C GLN A 6 30.14 24.46 61.38
N LYS A 7 29.03 25.10 60.91
CA LYS A 7 28.32 26.34 61.31
C LYS A 7 28.56 27.49 60.31
N GLY A 8 27.56 28.06 59.64
CA GLY A 8 26.17 28.32 60.04
C GLY A 8 26.02 29.81 60.37
N ILE A 9 25.10 30.50 59.67
CA ILE A 9 24.36 31.75 60.03
C ILE A 9 24.28 32.80 58.91
N SER A 10 23.03 33.23 58.70
CA SER A 10 22.48 34.49 58.13
C SER A 10 22.65 34.83 56.66
N THR A 11 21.57 34.75 55.87
CA THR A 11 20.53 35.80 55.70
C THR A 11 21.05 37.02 54.93
N ALA A 12 20.99 36.94 53.61
CA ALA A 12 20.77 38.10 52.75
C ALA A 12 19.80 37.67 51.64
N PHE A 13 18.52 37.93 51.90
CA PHE A 13 17.40 37.74 51.00
C PHE A 13 17.52 38.83 49.91
N ILE A 14 18.24 38.55 48.83
CA ILE A 14 18.24 39.41 47.64
C ILE A 14 16.96 39.08 46.88
N VAL A 15 15.97 39.96 47.03
CA VAL A 15 14.79 40.04 46.16
C VAL A 15 15.30 40.36 44.76
N MET A 16 15.42 39.34 43.91
CA MET A 16 15.57 39.51 42.48
C MET A 16 14.21 39.98 41.96
N LEU A 17 14.01 41.29 41.94
CA LEU A 17 12.89 41.94 41.30
C LEU A 17 13.08 41.78 39.78
N SER A 18 12.68 40.62 39.26
CA SER A 18 12.48 40.42 37.83
C SER A 18 11.30 41.30 37.43
N VAL A 19 11.61 42.51 36.99
CA VAL A 19 10.68 43.33 36.20
C VAL A 19 10.43 42.53 34.93
N MET A 20 9.35 41.74 34.94
CA MET A 20 8.66 41.32 33.72
C MET A 20 8.15 42.60 33.07
N GLY A 21 9.04 43.26 32.32
CA GLY A 21 8.62 44.15 31.27
C GLY A 21 7.79 43.29 30.33
N LEU A 22 6.49 43.52 30.32
CA LEU A 22 5.63 43.26 29.17
C LEU A 22 6.24 44.06 28.01
N GLY A 23 7.29 43.51 27.41
CA GLY A 23 7.68 43.84 26.06
C GLY A 23 6.54 43.31 25.22
N SER A 24 5.55 44.17 24.98
CA SER A 24 4.80 44.11 23.74
C SER A 24 5.84 43.93 22.65
N ALA A 25 5.91 42.72 22.10
CA ALA A 25 6.50 42.53 20.79
C ALA A 25 5.65 43.40 19.88
N SER A 26 6.02 44.68 19.75
CA SER A 26 5.76 45.36 18.50
C SER A 26 6.45 44.45 17.51
N LEU A 27 5.65 43.69 16.75
CA LEU A 27 6.06 43.27 15.43
C LEU A 27 6.54 44.57 14.79
N ALA A 28 7.86 44.77 14.84
CA ALA A 28 8.47 45.84 14.08
C ALA A 28 7.98 45.56 12.67
N ALA A 29 7.26 46.53 12.10
CA ALA A 29 6.91 46.46 10.70
C ALA A 29 8.19 46.03 9.96
N PRO A 30 8.09 45.09 9.00
CA PRO A 30 9.24 44.70 8.20
C PRO A 30 9.98 45.99 7.81
N PRO A 31 11.32 46.03 7.96
CA PRO A 31 12.08 47.23 7.61
C PRO A 31 11.61 47.66 6.23
N PRO A 32 11.25 48.94 6.01
CA PRO A 32 10.80 49.38 4.70
C PRO A 32 11.80 48.85 3.69
N GLY A 33 11.31 48.05 2.74
CA GLY A 33 12.11 47.57 1.62
C GLY A 33 12.85 48.77 1.03
N THR A 34 14.11 48.57 0.63
CA THR A 34 14.95 49.62 0.04
C THR A 34 14.11 50.43 -0.92
N THR A 35 13.88 51.70 -0.58
CA THR A 35 13.07 52.60 -1.41
C THR A 35 13.75 52.70 -2.76
N THR A 36 13.17 52.12 -3.80
CA THR A 36 13.69 52.25 -5.16
C THR A 36 12.95 53.38 -5.85
N ALA A 37 13.74 54.31 -6.37
CA ALA A 37 13.31 55.20 -7.44
C ALA A 37 12.93 54.36 -8.68
N PRO A 38 12.22 54.94 -9.67
CA PRO A 38 12.00 54.27 -10.95
C PRO A 38 13.34 53.74 -11.50
N TYR A 39 13.41 52.45 -11.86
CA TYR A 39 14.63 51.88 -12.45
C TYR A 39 15.01 52.56 -13.77
N THR A 40 14.00 53.06 -14.50
CA THR A 40 14.19 53.83 -15.72
C THR A 40 13.27 55.04 -15.78
N VAL A 41 13.71 56.09 -16.48
CA VAL A 41 12.91 57.29 -16.77
C VAL A 41 12.97 57.59 -18.25
N SER A 42 11.81 57.69 -18.87
CA SER A 42 11.71 58.00 -20.28
C SER A 42 11.93 59.50 -20.55
N TYR A 43 12.84 59.83 -21.46
CA TYR A 43 13.13 61.19 -21.92
C TYR A 43 12.89 61.30 -23.43
N SER A 44 12.18 62.34 -23.85
CA SER A 44 11.91 62.63 -25.26
C SER A 44 12.17 64.11 -25.55
N ALA A 45 12.89 64.39 -26.63
CA ALA A 45 13.20 65.76 -27.03
C ALA A 45 13.25 65.91 -28.55
N ARG A 46 13.24 67.17 -28.99
CA ARG A 46 13.45 67.58 -30.38
C ARG A 46 14.73 68.39 -30.47
N LEU A 47 15.67 67.96 -31.30
CA LEU A 47 16.92 68.64 -31.54
C LEU A 47 16.86 69.44 -32.85
N THR A 48 17.19 70.72 -32.76
CA THR A 48 17.26 71.64 -33.90
C THR A 48 18.56 72.42 -33.89
N ASP A 49 19.03 72.85 -35.05
CA ASP A 49 20.13 73.81 -35.15
C ASP A 49 19.68 75.22 -34.71
N ALA A 50 20.63 76.17 -34.70
CA ALA A 50 20.39 77.57 -34.32
C ALA A 50 19.38 78.31 -35.20
N VAL A 51 19.01 77.76 -36.37
CA VAL A 51 18.02 78.33 -37.30
C VAL A 51 16.68 77.60 -37.18
N GLY A 52 16.57 76.59 -36.32
CA GLY A 52 15.38 75.79 -36.08
C GLY A 52 15.21 74.59 -37.04
N THR A 53 16.24 74.25 -37.83
CA THR A 53 16.22 73.09 -38.71
C THR A 53 16.42 71.81 -37.89
N PRO A 54 15.60 70.76 -38.07
CA PRO A 54 15.82 69.47 -37.44
C PRO A 54 17.22 68.90 -37.67
N ILE A 55 17.89 68.48 -36.60
CA ILE A 55 19.13 67.70 -36.69
C ILE A 55 18.76 66.23 -36.84
N THR A 56 19.22 65.58 -37.91
CA THR A 56 18.90 64.16 -38.21
C THR A 56 20.14 63.26 -38.27
N THR A 57 21.30 63.78 -37.87
CA THR A 57 22.57 63.04 -37.82
C THR A 57 22.83 62.52 -36.41
N ALA A 58 23.65 61.49 -36.27
CA ALA A 58 23.98 60.91 -34.97
C ALA A 58 24.61 61.94 -34.01
N GLN A 59 24.08 62.00 -32.80
CA GLN A 59 24.52 62.85 -31.69
C GLN A 59 24.82 61.97 -30.47
N THR A 60 25.78 62.39 -29.66
CA THR A 60 25.91 61.90 -28.28
C THR A 60 25.18 62.89 -27.37
N VAL A 61 24.26 62.39 -26.56
CA VAL A 61 23.53 63.17 -25.55
C VAL A 61 23.94 62.69 -24.17
N ARG A 62 24.41 63.60 -23.33
CA ARG A 62 24.83 63.33 -21.95
C ARG A 62 23.81 63.91 -20.99
N PHE A 63 23.31 63.07 -20.09
CA PHE A 63 22.38 63.43 -19.04
C PHE A 63 23.10 63.46 -17.71
N SER A 64 22.81 64.44 -16.87
CA SER A 64 23.35 64.50 -15.50
C SER A 64 22.38 65.15 -14.52
N LEU A 65 22.48 64.75 -13.25
CA LEU A 65 21.60 65.22 -12.18
C LEU A 65 22.30 66.23 -11.28
N TRP A 66 21.57 67.27 -10.88
CA TRP A 66 22.10 68.42 -10.14
C TRP A 66 21.16 68.93 -9.05
N THR A 67 21.70 69.64 -8.05
CA THR A 67 20.93 70.28 -6.96
C THR A 67 20.55 71.72 -7.24
N ASP A 68 21.28 72.40 -8.11
CA ASP A 68 21.05 73.80 -8.49
C ASP A 68 20.78 73.92 -9.99
N SER A 69 20.19 75.06 -10.37
CA SER A 69 19.62 75.31 -11.70
C SER A 69 20.63 75.86 -12.71
N ASP A 70 21.76 76.35 -12.23
CA ASP A 70 22.68 77.21 -12.99
C ASP A 70 23.86 76.36 -13.51
N PHE A 71 24.23 76.51 -14.78
CA PHE A 71 25.41 75.86 -15.31
C PHE A 71 26.60 76.82 -15.23
N ASP A 72 27.64 76.41 -14.52
CA ASP A 72 28.89 77.15 -14.43
C ASP A 72 30.00 76.48 -15.23
N ALA A 73 30.91 77.28 -15.79
CA ALA A 73 32.11 76.73 -16.44
C ALA A 73 33.00 75.92 -15.48
N GLY A 74 32.82 76.10 -14.16
CA GLY A 74 33.48 75.30 -13.12
C GLY A 74 32.89 73.90 -12.93
N ASP A 75 31.74 73.60 -13.53
CA ASP A 75 31.09 72.29 -13.48
C ASP A 75 31.74 71.26 -14.41
N LEU A 76 32.61 71.73 -15.30
CA LEU A 76 33.38 70.91 -16.22
C LEU A 76 34.86 70.97 -15.86
N LEU A 77 35.52 69.81 -15.97
CA LEU A 77 36.97 69.74 -16.02
C LEU A 77 37.47 70.43 -17.30
N GLY A 78 38.71 70.91 -17.31
CA GLY A 78 39.35 71.45 -18.53
C GLY A 78 39.45 70.45 -19.70
N THR A 79 39.07 69.19 -19.46
CA THR A 79 38.93 68.14 -20.47
C THR A 79 37.54 68.07 -21.11
N GLY A 80 36.51 68.77 -20.62
CA GLY A 80 35.11 68.72 -21.10
C GLY A 80 34.22 67.67 -20.40
N ALA A 81 34.79 66.85 -19.51
CA ALA A 81 34.03 65.96 -18.65
C ALA A 81 33.39 66.74 -17.49
N ILE A 82 32.26 66.26 -16.96
CA ILE A 82 31.67 66.78 -15.71
C ILE A 82 32.68 66.62 -14.58
N ASP A 83 32.90 67.66 -13.78
CA ASP A 83 33.73 67.62 -12.59
C ASP A 83 32.97 66.91 -11.45
N PRO A 84 33.41 65.71 -11.01
CA PRO A 84 32.76 65.02 -9.90
C PRO A 84 32.82 65.79 -8.56
N GLY A 85 33.69 66.80 -8.46
CA GLY A 85 33.81 67.71 -7.32
C GLY A 85 33.04 69.03 -7.47
N ALA A 86 32.33 69.23 -8.58
CA ALA A 86 31.52 70.43 -8.80
C ALA A 86 30.48 70.62 -7.70
N ALA A 87 30.26 71.87 -7.30
CA ALA A 87 29.21 72.19 -6.37
C ALA A 87 27.87 71.83 -7.01
N GLY A 88 27.08 70.99 -6.35
CA GLY A 88 25.74 70.63 -6.78
C GLY A 88 25.61 69.48 -7.77
N TYR A 89 26.71 68.87 -8.23
CA TYR A 89 26.64 67.62 -8.99
C TYR A 89 26.09 66.49 -8.11
N ALA A 90 25.03 65.83 -8.55
CA ALA A 90 24.35 64.78 -7.78
C ALA A 90 24.93 63.37 -7.99
N GLY A 91 26.08 63.25 -8.66
CA GLY A 91 26.82 61.99 -8.75
C GLY A 91 26.31 61.00 -9.79
N TRP A 92 25.46 61.41 -10.74
CA TRP A 92 24.97 60.55 -11.81
C TRP A 92 25.14 61.19 -13.19
N VAL A 93 25.62 60.38 -14.13
CA VAL A 93 25.77 60.72 -15.54
C VAL A 93 25.48 59.50 -16.42
N GLU A 94 24.81 59.74 -17.54
CA GLU A 94 24.53 58.72 -18.54
C GLU A 94 24.67 59.31 -19.95
N GLU A 95 25.30 58.59 -20.88
CA GLU A 95 25.48 59.03 -22.26
C GLU A 95 24.75 58.08 -23.22
N HIS A 96 23.98 58.64 -24.14
CA HIS A 96 23.27 57.92 -25.20
C HIS A 96 23.73 58.43 -26.57
N THR A 97 24.04 57.52 -27.49
CA THR A 97 24.17 57.88 -28.91
C THR A 97 22.80 57.76 -29.57
N VAL A 98 22.25 58.88 -30.04
CA VAL A 98 20.93 58.95 -30.67
C VAL A 98 21.06 59.44 -32.11
N THR A 99 20.22 58.94 -33.02
CA THR A 99 20.03 59.53 -34.34
C THR A 99 18.59 60.00 -34.41
N PRO A 100 18.32 61.32 -34.27
CA PRO A 100 16.95 61.81 -34.29
C PRO A 100 16.26 61.56 -35.63
N ASP A 101 14.92 61.50 -35.61
CA ASP A 101 14.10 61.28 -36.80
C ASP A 101 14.11 62.49 -37.76
N THR A 102 13.34 62.44 -38.84
CA THR A 102 13.26 63.52 -39.83
C THR A 102 12.75 64.86 -39.26
N ASN A 103 12.10 64.84 -38.10
CA ASN A 103 11.64 66.04 -37.38
C ASN A 103 12.60 66.47 -36.27
N GLY A 104 13.71 65.74 -36.07
CA GLY A 104 14.70 65.97 -35.04
C GLY A 104 14.31 65.33 -33.70
N LEU A 105 13.31 64.45 -33.67
CA LEU A 105 12.82 63.83 -32.44
C LEU A 105 13.66 62.61 -32.09
N PHE A 106 13.95 62.45 -30.80
CA PHE A 106 14.55 61.24 -30.26
C PHE A 106 13.93 60.88 -28.91
N HIS A 107 14.16 59.63 -28.51
CA HIS A 107 13.66 59.05 -27.29
C HIS A 107 14.74 58.15 -26.68
N VAL A 108 14.92 58.25 -25.36
CA VAL A 108 15.82 57.39 -24.59
C VAL A 108 15.20 57.04 -23.24
N ASP A 109 15.52 55.85 -22.75
CA ASP A 109 15.20 55.43 -21.39
C ASP A 109 16.45 55.60 -20.52
N LEU A 110 16.43 56.63 -19.67
CA LEU A 110 17.48 56.89 -18.68
C LEU A 110 17.46 55.78 -17.62
N GLY A 111 18.62 55.39 -17.10
CA GLY A 111 18.81 54.28 -16.16
C GLY A 111 19.17 52.95 -16.83
N THR A 112 19.13 52.88 -18.17
CA THR A 112 19.40 51.65 -18.92
C THR A 112 20.89 51.38 -19.16
N ILE A 113 21.73 52.42 -19.22
CA ILE A 113 23.19 52.31 -19.36
C ILE A 113 23.85 52.50 -17.99
N THR A 114 23.55 53.61 -17.31
CA THR A 114 24.00 53.87 -15.94
C THR A 114 22.79 53.84 -15.02
N THR A 115 22.70 52.85 -14.13
CA THR A 115 21.59 52.71 -13.19
C THR A 115 21.32 54.03 -12.45
N LEU A 116 20.06 54.47 -12.44
CA LEU A 116 19.64 55.66 -11.73
C LEU A 116 19.96 55.52 -10.23
N PRO A 117 20.42 56.59 -9.56
CA PRO A 117 20.59 56.57 -8.12
C PRO A 117 19.22 56.50 -7.44
N ASN A 118 19.19 56.29 -6.12
CA ASN A 118 17.97 56.51 -5.36
C ASN A 118 17.64 58.01 -5.39
N VAL A 119 16.78 58.42 -6.33
CA VAL A 119 16.48 59.83 -6.60
C VAL A 119 15.68 60.41 -5.43
N THR A 120 16.10 61.58 -4.97
CA THR A 120 15.42 62.32 -3.91
C THR A 120 15.28 63.76 -4.33
N SER A 121 14.15 64.39 -4.02
CA SER A 121 13.90 65.80 -4.34
C SER A 121 14.77 66.77 -3.54
N SER A 122 15.57 66.28 -2.59
CA SER A 122 16.55 67.08 -1.85
C SER A 122 17.92 67.16 -2.53
N THR A 123 18.29 66.16 -3.34
CA THR A 123 19.63 66.08 -3.96
C THR A 123 19.61 65.94 -5.49
N HIS A 124 18.47 65.62 -6.10
CA HIS A 124 18.34 65.44 -7.55
C HIS A 124 17.20 66.33 -8.01
N VAL A 125 17.45 67.62 -8.17
CA VAL A 125 16.40 68.64 -8.44
C VAL A 125 16.33 69.00 -9.91
N TYR A 126 17.47 68.99 -10.59
CA TYR A 126 17.60 69.42 -11.97
C TYR A 126 18.25 68.35 -12.84
N LEU A 127 17.82 68.27 -14.09
CA LEU A 127 18.41 67.50 -15.17
C LEU A 127 19.15 68.45 -16.11
N GLN A 128 20.44 68.22 -16.28
CA GLN A 128 21.23 68.84 -17.33
C GLN A 128 21.33 67.88 -18.51
N VAL A 129 21.20 68.43 -19.71
CA VAL A 129 21.29 67.69 -20.98
C VAL A 129 22.34 68.38 -21.82
N ASP A 130 23.42 67.69 -22.14
CA ASP A 130 24.46 68.18 -23.05
C ASP A 130 24.41 67.40 -24.36
N VAL A 131 24.64 68.08 -25.48
CA VAL A 131 24.68 67.43 -26.80
C VAL A 131 25.97 67.74 -27.53
N LYS A 132 26.47 66.77 -28.30
CA LYS A 132 27.51 66.99 -29.31
C LYS A 132 27.27 66.07 -30.52
N PRO A 133 27.79 66.41 -31.70
CA PRO A 133 27.90 65.43 -32.79
C PRO A 133 28.66 64.19 -32.31
N ASP A 134 28.21 62.99 -32.69
CA ASP A 134 28.72 61.76 -32.08
C ASP A 134 30.26 61.60 -32.20
N ALA A 135 30.81 61.99 -33.36
CA ALA A 135 32.23 61.95 -33.65
C ALA A 135 33.06 63.13 -33.09
N SER A 136 32.43 64.14 -32.48
CA SER A 136 33.14 65.30 -31.91
C SER A 136 33.82 64.97 -30.58
N PRO A 137 34.94 65.64 -30.24
CA PRO A 137 35.59 65.49 -28.94
C PRO A 137 34.67 65.89 -27.78
N ILE A 138 34.94 65.36 -26.59
CA ILE A 138 34.16 65.60 -25.36
C ILE A 138 34.11 67.09 -24.94
N THR A 139 35.03 67.93 -25.43
CA THR A 139 35.02 69.38 -25.21
C THR A 139 33.95 70.12 -26.00
N ASP A 140 33.31 69.46 -26.98
CA ASP A 140 32.33 70.08 -27.88
C ASP A 140 30.89 69.92 -27.40
N TYR A 141 30.70 69.43 -26.16
CA TYR A 141 29.36 69.39 -25.55
C TYR A 141 28.79 70.80 -25.41
N GLU A 142 27.59 70.99 -25.91
CA GLU A 142 26.74 72.17 -25.72
C GLU A 142 25.64 71.83 -24.72
N VAL A 143 25.50 72.66 -23.69
CA VAL A 143 24.41 72.53 -22.71
C VAL A 143 23.11 72.96 -23.38
N ILE A 144 22.10 72.09 -23.34
CA ILE A 144 20.76 72.41 -23.81
C ILE A 144 20.03 73.18 -22.72
N ASP A 145 19.93 74.48 -22.94
CA ASP A 145 19.28 75.42 -22.04
C ASP A 145 17.74 75.46 -22.27
N PRO A 146 16.92 75.27 -21.22
CA PRO A 146 15.46 75.37 -21.27
C PRO A 146 14.92 76.72 -21.77
N THR A 147 15.65 77.80 -21.55
CA THR A 147 15.23 79.19 -21.76
C THR A 147 15.78 79.78 -23.07
N GLY A 148 16.81 79.15 -23.64
CA GLY A 148 17.45 79.56 -24.88
C GLY A 148 18.44 80.73 -24.74
N SER A 149 18.92 81.01 -23.54
CA SER A 149 19.89 82.05 -23.20
C SER A 149 20.81 81.62 -22.04
N THR A 150 22.01 81.13 -22.37
CA THR A 150 23.06 80.70 -21.42
C THR A 150 23.70 81.83 -20.59
N ALA A 151 23.04 82.99 -20.53
CA ALA A 151 23.43 84.15 -19.75
C ALA A 151 22.46 84.43 -18.59
N ASP A 152 21.45 83.58 -18.41
CA ASP A 152 20.60 83.60 -17.22
C ASP A 152 21.06 82.57 -16.19
N THR A 153 20.34 82.43 -15.08
CA THR A 153 20.73 81.57 -13.95
C THR A 153 20.00 80.23 -13.96
N THR A 154 19.46 79.79 -15.10
CA THR A 154 18.58 78.62 -15.23
C THR A 154 18.85 77.84 -16.52
N ASP A 155 20.02 77.20 -16.58
CA ASP A 155 20.41 76.35 -17.70
C ASP A 155 19.95 74.89 -17.57
N ARG A 156 19.43 74.48 -16.40
CA ARG A 156 19.02 73.09 -16.14
C ARG A 156 17.51 72.93 -15.97
N HIS A 157 16.99 71.82 -16.47
CA HIS A 157 15.56 71.51 -16.40
C HIS A 157 15.16 71.01 -15.01
N ILE A 158 14.16 71.63 -14.38
CA ILE A 158 13.62 71.13 -13.10
C ILE A 158 12.91 69.78 -13.29
N LEU A 159 13.20 68.83 -12.40
CA LEU A 159 12.55 67.52 -12.37
C LEU A 159 11.20 67.63 -11.67
N ASN A 160 10.15 67.12 -12.32
CA ASN A 160 8.80 67.13 -11.79
C ASN A 160 8.51 65.91 -10.88
N SER A 161 7.37 65.95 -10.19
CA SER A 161 6.94 64.90 -9.25
C SER A 161 6.96 63.48 -9.80
N ALA A 162 6.77 63.30 -11.12
CA ALA A 162 6.80 61.99 -11.78
C ALA A 162 8.18 61.32 -11.70
N PHE A 163 9.28 62.09 -11.71
CA PHE A 163 10.64 61.57 -11.58
C PHE A 163 10.89 60.95 -10.19
N TYR A 164 10.17 61.45 -9.17
CA TYR A 164 10.27 61.01 -7.79
C TYR A 164 9.18 60.01 -7.40
N ALA A 165 8.43 59.45 -8.35
CA ALA A 165 7.38 58.49 -8.03
C ALA A 165 8.03 57.19 -7.51
N ILE A 166 8.09 57.07 -6.19
CA ILE A 166 8.56 55.89 -5.47
C ILE A 166 7.60 54.74 -5.76
N ASN A 167 8.13 53.54 -6.04
CA ASN A 167 7.33 52.32 -6.24
C ASN A 167 6.34 52.38 -7.42
N ALA A 168 6.56 53.22 -8.43
CA ALA A 168 5.67 53.27 -9.59
C ALA A 168 5.65 51.96 -10.41
N ASP A 169 6.62 51.09 -10.18
CA ASP A 169 6.84 49.78 -10.77
C ASP A 169 6.42 48.61 -9.86
N THR A 170 6.06 48.87 -8.59
CA THR A 170 5.59 47.86 -7.63
C THR A 170 4.15 48.13 -7.19
N VAL A 171 3.43 47.09 -6.78
CA VAL A 171 2.10 47.25 -6.16
C VAL A 171 2.28 47.02 -4.67
N ASP A 172 1.93 48.02 -3.86
CA ASP A 172 2.06 47.97 -2.39
C ASP A 172 3.46 47.59 -1.89
N ASN A 173 4.52 48.06 -2.58
CA ASN A 173 5.92 47.78 -2.22
C ASN A 173 6.32 46.29 -2.35
N ALA A 174 5.59 45.55 -3.19
CA ALA A 174 5.89 44.18 -3.54
C ALA A 174 6.11 44.06 -5.06
N ASP A 175 7.24 43.45 -5.44
CA ASP A 175 7.52 43.07 -6.82
C ASP A 175 6.61 41.92 -7.25
N VAL A 176 6.37 41.79 -8.56
CA VAL A 176 5.82 40.54 -9.11
C VAL A 176 6.91 39.47 -9.13
N GLY A 177 6.58 38.23 -8.74
CA GLY A 177 7.52 37.11 -8.82
C GLY A 177 7.39 36.10 -7.69
N THR A 178 8.45 35.33 -7.49
CA THR A 178 8.44 34.11 -6.66
C THR A 178 9.27 34.21 -5.38
N GLY A 179 9.89 35.38 -5.15
CA GLY A 179 10.63 35.66 -3.93
C GLY A 179 9.70 35.84 -2.72
N PRO A 180 10.18 35.59 -1.49
CA PRO A 180 9.42 35.91 -0.28
C PRO A 180 9.02 37.39 -0.25
N GLY A 181 7.72 37.67 -0.16
CA GLY A 181 7.17 39.04 -0.14
C GLY A 181 6.72 39.58 -1.50
N ASN A 182 6.90 38.82 -2.59
CA ASN A 182 6.44 39.20 -3.92
C ASN A 182 4.95 38.85 -4.15
N LEU A 183 4.33 39.55 -5.09
CA LEU A 183 2.99 39.26 -5.59
C LEU A 183 3.06 38.18 -6.67
N VAL A 184 2.35 37.07 -6.44
CA VAL A 184 2.23 35.99 -7.41
C VAL A 184 1.21 36.37 -8.47
N THR A 185 1.56 36.22 -9.74
CA THR A 185 0.66 36.49 -10.88
C THR A 185 -0.11 35.24 -11.29
N LEU A 186 -1.36 35.43 -11.74
CA LEU A 186 -2.14 34.38 -12.39
C LEU A 186 -1.66 34.19 -13.84
N ASP A 187 -1.78 32.97 -14.36
CA ASP A 187 -1.52 32.64 -15.76
C ASP A 187 -2.62 33.18 -16.70
N GLY A 188 -2.45 32.97 -18.01
CA GLY A 188 -3.42 33.39 -19.02
C GLY A 188 -4.81 32.75 -18.90
N ALA A 189 -5.00 31.78 -18.01
CA ALA A 189 -6.27 31.15 -17.68
C ALA A 189 -6.83 31.60 -16.31
N GLY A 190 -6.15 32.50 -15.59
CA GLY A 190 -6.58 32.98 -14.28
C GLY A 190 -6.25 32.03 -13.13
N LEU A 191 -5.25 31.16 -13.29
CA LEU A 191 -4.80 30.20 -12.28
C LEU A 191 -3.40 30.54 -11.78
N PHE A 192 -3.05 30.09 -10.58
CA PHE A 192 -1.66 30.14 -10.11
C PHE A 192 -0.82 29.11 -10.87
N ASP A 193 0.39 29.47 -11.29
CA ASP A 193 1.34 28.53 -11.90
C ASP A 193 1.70 27.41 -10.89
N VAL A 194 1.76 26.18 -11.38
CA VAL A 194 1.98 24.94 -10.63
C VAL A 194 3.33 24.94 -9.93
N ALA A 195 4.33 25.65 -10.46
CA ALA A 195 5.62 25.83 -9.78
C ALA A 195 5.49 26.61 -8.46
N TYR A 196 4.37 27.31 -8.23
CA TYR A 196 4.15 28.21 -7.10
C TYR A 196 3.22 27.62 -6.02
N ILE A 197 2.59 26.46 -6.27
CA ILE A 197 1.84 25.70 -5.28
C ILE A 197 2.47 24.30 -5.19
N PRO A 198 3.46 24.09 -4.29
CA PRO A 198 4.10 22.80 -4.14
C PRO A 198 3.07 21.75 -3.72
N GLY A 199 2.75 20.85 -4.64
CA GLY A 199 1.90 19.69 -4.40
C GLY A 199 0.40 19.99 -4.42
N GLY A 200 -0.27 19.66 -5.52
CA GLY A 200 -1.59 19.07 -5.37
C GLY A 200 -2.61 19.20 -6.49
N THR A 201 -2.47 20.08 -7.47
CA THR A 201 -3.59 20.30 -8.41
C THR A 201 -3.35 19.82 -9.85
N ASN A 202 -2.09 19.66 -10.28
CA ASN A 202 -1.78 19.35 -11.69
C ASN A 202 -0.72 18.23 -11.86
N ALA A 203 -0.41 17.47 -10.81
CA ALA A 203 0.47 16.31 -10.91
C ALA A 203 -0.36 15.03 -11.12
N ASP A 204 0.11 14.10 -11.94
CA ASP A 204 -0.49 12.75 -12.09
C ASP A 204 -0.54 11.99 -10.75
N SER A 205 0.20 12.46 -9.75
CA SER A 205 0.24 11.92 -8.39
C SER A 205 0.03 13.00 -7.32
N PHE A 206 -0.70 12.61 -6.27
CA PHE A 206 -0.90 13.39 -5.04
C PHE A 206 -0.19 12.66 -3.89
N VAL A 207 0.76 13.32 -3.22
CA VAL A 207 1.50 12.76 -2.08
C VAL A 207 0.91 13.33 -0.79
N ILE A 208 0.35 12.46 0.05
CA ILE A 208 -0.08 12.79 1.41
C ILE A 208 1.12 12.60 2.34
N ASP A 209 1.29 13.51 3.31
CA ASP A 209 2.45 13.54 4.24
C ASP A 209 3.81 13.69 3.52
N ALA A 210 3.87 14.59 2.53
CA ALA A 210 5.08 14.79 1.71
C ALA A 210 6.31 15.31 2.49
N ASP A 211 6.11 15.80 3.72
CA ASP A 211 7.19 16.23 4.61
C ASP A 211 7.64 15.12 5.59
N ASP A 212 7.10 13.91 5.46
CA ASP A 212 7.37 12.73 6.31
C ASP A 212 7.27 13.05 7.81
N SER A 213 6.35 13.95 8.19
CA SER A 213 6.26 14.44 9.56
C SER A 213 5.54 13.48 10.51
N VAL A 214 4.73 12.55 9.98
CA VAL A 214 3.97 11.58 10.77
C VAL A 214 4.74 10.25 10.86
N ALA A 215 5.52 10.07 11.93
CA ALA A 215 6.32 8.86 12.14
C ALA A 215 5.57 7.66 12.76
N ALA A 216 4.38 7.88 13.33
CA ALA A 216 3.53 6.86 13.94
C ALA A 216 2.07 7.31 14.01
N GLY A 217 1.13 6.36 14.01
CA GLY A 217 -0.31 6.63 14.00
C GLY A 217 -0.92 6.43 12.62
N THR A 218 -1.84 7.32 12.23
CA THR A 218 -2.55 7.24 10.95
C THR A 218 -2.32 8.49 10.09
N ILE A 219 -2.35 8.30 8.77
CA ILE A 219 -2.28 9.38 7.77
C ILE A 219 -3.63 9.42 7.04
N PRO A 220 -4.53 10.38 7.34
CA PRO A 220 -5.88 10.39 6.79
C PRO A 220 -6.05 11.28 5.55
N LEU A 221 -6.80 10.79 4.57
CA LEU A 221 -7.55 11.59 3.61
C LEU A 221 -8.96 11.82 4.17
N ILE A 222 -9.32 13.07 4.44
CA ILE A 222 -10.57 13.42 5.15
C ILE A 222 -11.60 14.00 4.18
N PHE A 223 -12.81 13.43 4.17
CA PHE A 223 -13.94 13.90 3.37
C PHE A 223 -14.72 15.02 4.06
N GLY A 224 -14.12 16.21 4.14
CA GLY A 224 -14.73 17.39 4.74
C GLY A 224 -14.90 17.31 6.26
N THR A 225 -15.15 18.45 6.90
CA THR A 225 -15.19 18.55 8.37
C THR A 225 -16.53 18.18 8.98
N THR A 226 -17.63 18.34 8.24
CA THR A 226 -18.98 17.96 8.70
C THR A 226 -19.22 16.46 8.57
N LEU A 227 -18.82 15.87 7.45
CA LEU A 227 -18.98 14.43 7.21
C LEU A 227 -17.92 13.65 7.99
N ALA A 228 -16.67 14.14 8.03
CA ALA A 228 -15.58 13.62 8.85
C ALA A 228 -15.28 12.11 8.64
N GLN A 229 -15.64 11.56 7.48
CA GLN A 229 -15.23 10.22 7.06
C GLN A 229 -13.80 10.25 6.52
N VAL A 230 -13.08 9.14 6.66
CA VAL A 230 -11.66 9.04 6.34
C VAL A 230 -11.33 7.76 5.56
N LEU A 231 -10.37 7.90 4.64
CA LEU A 231 -9.51 6.83 4.17
C LEU A 231 -8.13 7.08 4.76
N GLU A 232 -7.64 6.22 5.62
CA GLU A 232 -6.37 6.43 6.32
C GLU A 232 -5.42 5.25 6.17
N TYR A 233 -4.11 5.54 6.18
CA TYR A 233 -3.08 4.53 6.29
C TYR A 233 -2.60 4.42 7.74
N ASP A 234 -2.71 3.24 8.35
CA ASP A 234 -2.17 2.95 9.68
C ASP A 234 -0.71 2.49 9.56
N ILE A 235 0.21 3.32 10.05
CA ILE A 235 1.66 3.08 9.96
C ILE A 235 2.06 1.85 10.81
N GLY A 236 1.46 1.68 11.98
CA GLY A 236 1.82 0.62 12.91
C GLY A 236 1.41 -0.76 12.40
N ASN A 237 0.26 -0.84 11.75
CA ASN A 237 -0.28 -2.09 11.26
C ASN A 237 -0.09 -2.33 9.75
N SER A 238 0.37 -1.32 9.00
CA SER A 238 0.66 -1.38 7.56
C SER A 238 -0.55 -1.74 6.68
N TYR A 239 -1.71 -1.11 6.94
CA TYR A 239 -2.91 -1.26 6.10
C TYR A 239 -3.70 0.04 5.97
N PHE A 240 -4.63 0.06 5.01
CA PHE A 240 -5.61 1.13 4.87
C PHE A 240 -6.88 0.81 5.65
N ASN A 241 -7.42 1.81 6.34
CA ASN A 241 -8.74 1.79 6.96
C ASN A 241 -9.71 2.68 6.19
N PHE A 242 -10.93 2.19 6.01
CA PHE A 242 -12.07 2.96 5.54
C PHE A 242 -13.01 3.12 6.73
N SER A 243 -13.36 4.35 7.09
CA SER A 243 -14.29 4.58 8.20
C SER A 243 -15.76 4.36 7.84
N ASP A 244 -16.04 4.05 6.57
CA ASP A 244 -17.36 3.86 5.99
C ASP A 244 -17.31 2.81 4.87
N ASP A 245 -18.46 2.53 4.26
CA ASP A 245 -18.64 1.53 3.20
C ASP A 245 -17.75 1.79 1.97
N VAL A 246 -17.24 0.70 1.38
CA VAL A 246 -16.50 0.72 0.11
C VAL A 246 -17.34 0.05 -0.97
N ASN A 247 -17.80 0.84 -1.95
CA ASN A 247 -18.49 0.32 -3.13
C ASN A 247 -17.53 0.20 -4.32
N ILE A 248 -17.28 -1.03 -4.79
CA ILE A 248 -16.40 -1.31 -5.93
C ILE A 248 -17.25 -1.62 -7.16
N THR A 249 -17.26 -0.72 -8.15
CA THR A 249 -18.05 -0.90 -9.38
C THR A 249 -17.35 -1.73 -10.45
N GLY A 250 -16.04 -1.94 -10.30
CA GLY A 250 -15.22 -2.78 -11.18
C GLY A 250 -14.79 -4.08 -10.49
N ASP A 251 -13.76 -4.73 -11.03
CA ASP A 251 -13.24 -5.97 -10.46
C ASP A 251 -12.32 -5.70 -9.26
N LEU A 252 -12.46 -6.50 -8.20
CA LEU A 252 -11.50 -6.56 -7.09
C LEU A 252 -10.54 -7.75 -7.32
N THR A 253 -9.27 -7.47 -7.59
CA THR A 253 -8.22 -8.50 -7.62
C THR A 253 -7.42 -8.47 -6.32
N VAL A 254 -7.41 -9.59 -5.59
CA VAL A 254 -6.59 -9.75 -4.37
C VAL A 254 -5.47 -10.75 -4.66
N THR A 255 -4.21 -10.30 -4.60
CA THR A 255 -3.02 -11.15 -4.81
C THR A 255 -2.45 -11.73 -3.52
N GLY A 256 -2.80 -11.14 -2.39
CA GLY A 256 -2.49 -11.62 -1.04
C GLY A 256 -3.66 -12.37 -0.41
N ASN A 257 -3.65 -12.47 0.92
CA ASN A 257 -4.74 -13.07 1.66
C ASN A 257 -5.91 -12.08 1.82
N ALA A 258 -7.14 -12.51 1.51
CA ALA A 258 -8.35 -11.83 1.95
C ALA A 258 -8.77 -12.42 3.31
N ASN A 259 -8.65 -11.63 4.38
CA ASN A 259 -8.98 -12.09 5.73
C ASN A 259 -10.31 -11.50 6.22
N PHE A 260 -11.32 -12.34 6.37
CA PHE A 260 -12.64 -11.98 6.90
C PHE A 260 -12.88 -12.53 8.32
N SER A 261 -11.84 -12.96 9.06
CA SER A 261 -12.01 -13.61 10.37
C SER A 261 -12.55 -12.70 11.47
N GLY A 262 -12.46 -11.38 11.30
CA GLY A 262 -13.06 -10.39 12.18
C GLY A 262 -14.47 -9.96 11.77
N SER A 263 -14.95 -10.39 10.59
CA SER A 263 -16.27 -10.03 10.08
C SER A 263 -17.37 -10.83 10.79
N SER A 264 -18.48 -10.18 11.12
CA SER A 264 -19.67 -10.87 11.65
C SER A 264 -20.43 -11.65 10.59
N GLU A 265 -20.27 -11.26 9.33
CA GLU A 265 -20.94 -11.84 8.17
C GLU A 265 -20.10 -11.71 6.91
N PHE A 266 -20.28 -12.66 5.99
CA PHE A 266 -19.77 -12.61 4.62
C PHE A 266 -20.95 -12.93 3.70
N HIS A 267 -21.36 -11.94 2.91
CA HIS A 267 -22.44 -12.09 1.94
C HIS A 267 -21.85 -12.33 0.56
N MET A 268 -22.39 -13.32 -0.14
CA MET A 268 -22.07 -13.60 -1.54
C MET A 268 -23.35 -13.57 -2.37
N ARG A 269 -23.24 -13.71 -3.70
CA ARG A 269 -24.42 -13.77 -4.56
C ARG A 269 -25.31 -14.95 -4.14
N GLU A 270 -26.58 -14.65 -3.89
CA GLU A 270 -27.60 -15.65 -3.56
C GLU A 270 -28.51 -15.92 -4.75
N VAL A 271 -28.96 -17.16 -4.87
CA VAL A 271 -30.02 -17.58 -5.78
C VAL A 271 -31.05 -18.41 -5.01
N ALA A 272 -32.30 -18.36 -5.45
CA ALA A 272 -33.36 -19.15 -4.82
C ALA A 272 -33.16 -20.65 -5.10
N ASP A 273 -32.78 -20.99 -6.33
CA ASP A 273 -32.59 -22.35 -6.83
C ASP A 273 -31.56 -22.29 -7.97
N GLU A 274 -30.45 -23.02 -7.86
CA GLU A 274 -29.40 -23.06 -8.89
C GLU A 274 -29.91 -23.67 -10.19
N ALA A 275 -30.88 -24.58 -10.12
CA ALA A 275 -31.50 -25.21 -11.29
C ALA A 275 -32.40 -24.24 -12.06
N ALA A 276 -32.71 -23.06 -11.51
CA ALA A 276 -33.46 -21.99 -12.17
C ALA A 276 -32.61 -20.74 -12.48
N ALA A 277 -31.38 -20.66 -11.96
CA ALA A 277 -30.51 -19.51 -12.12
C ALA A 277 -29.58 -19.64 -13.33
N ASP A 278 -29.51 -18.59 -14.16
CA ASP A 278 -28.54 -18.51 -15.25
C ASP A 278 -27.11 -18.35 -14.71
N CYS A 279 -26.19 -19.15 -15.24
CA CYS A 279 -24.77 -18.89 -15.05
C CYS A 279 -24.27 -17.85 -16.07
N THR A 280 -23.78 -16.74 -15.55
CA THR A 280 -23.20 -15.63 -16.32
C THR A 280 -21.69 -15.76 -16.54
N THR A 281 -20.97 -16.34 -15.57
CA THR A 281 -19.50 -16.43 -15.60
C THR A 281 -19.03 -17.79 -15.09
N VAL A 282 -18.19 -18.49 -15.85
CA VAL A 282 -17.58 -19.75 -15.40
C VAL A 282 -16.73 -19.50 -14.15
N ASN A 283 -16.77 -20.42 -13.20
CA ASN A 283 -16.15 -20.34 -11.87
C ASN A 283 -16.76 -19.28 -10.93
N GLU A 284 -17.90 -18.68 -11.29
CA GLU A 284 -18.69 -17.92 -10.34
C GLU A 284 -19.20 -18.84 -9.21
N LEU A 285 -19.22 -18.31 -7.99
CA LEU A 285 -19.83 -18.97 -6.83
C LEU A 285 -21.18 -18.34 -6.50
N VAL A 286 -22.17 -19.16 -6.20
CA VAL A 286 -23.48 -18.71 -5.69
C VAL A 286 -23.89 -19.54 -4.48
N LEU A 287 -24.61 -18.92 -3.54
CA LEU A 287 -25.29 -19.62 -2.46
C LEU A 287 -26.72 -19.93 -2.91
N ASP A 288 -27.04 -21.22 -2.99
CA ASP A 288 -28.42 -21.69 -3.11
C ASP A 288 -29.11 -21.58 -1.75
N THR A 289 -30.14 -20.76 -1.67
CA THR A 289 -30.87 -20.49 -0.42
C THR A 289 -31.96 -21.53 -0.10
N THR A 290 -32.39 -22.34 -1.07
CA THR A 290 -33.34 -23.45 -0.84
C THR A 290 -32.62 -24.65 -0.25
N GLU A 291 -31.45 -24.99 -0.77
CA GLU A 291 -30.63 -26.12 -0.32
C GLU A 291 -29.62 -25.74 0.77
N ASN A 292 -29.35 -24.44 0.94
CA ASN A 292 -28.31 -23.90 1.81
C ASN A 292 -26.91 -24.42 1.45
N ARG A 293 -26.56 -24.33 0.16
CA ARG A 293 -25.32 -24.90 -0.40
C ARG A 293 -24.68 -23.97 -1.40
N ILE A 294 -23.34 -23.99 -1.45
CA ILE A 294 -22.59 -23.19 -2.41
C ILE A 294 -22.40 -24.00 -3.69
N TYR A 295 -22.62 -23.36 -4.83
CA TYR A 295 -22.43 -23.91 -6.17
C TYR A 295 -21.38 -23.12 -6.95
N VAL A 296 -20.65 -23.81 -7.82
CA VAL A 296 -19.73 -23.22 -8.79
C VAL A 296 -20.29 -23.38 -10.19
N CYS A 297 -20.26 -22.32 -10.98
CA CYS A 297 -20.63 -22.42 -12.37
C CYS A 297 -19.57 -23.15 -13.19
N THR A 298 -19.98 -24.18 -13.93
CA THR A 298 -19.10 -24.97 -14.80
C THR A 298 -19.15 -24.55 -16.27
N ALA A 299 -20.25 -23.92 -16.71
CA ALA A 299 -20.43 -23.42 -18.06
C ALA A 299 -21.44 -22.27 -18.09
N THR A 300 -21.22 -21.25 -18.92
CA THR A 300 -22.20 -20.17 -19.10
C THR A 300 -23.42 -20.67 -19.89
N GLY A 301 -24.59 -20.08 -19.60
CA GLY A 301 -25.83 -20.37 -20.33
C GLY A 301 -27.01 -20.74 -19.45
N SER A 302 -27.96 -21.45 -20.04
CA SER A 302 -29.24 -21.82 -19.44
C SER A 302 -29.08 -22.58 -18.10
N PRO A 303 -30.13 -22.59 -17.26
CA PRO A 303 -30.08 -23.23 -15.95
C PRO A 303 -29.65 -24.70 -16.01
N GLY A 304 -28.92 -25.15 -14.98
CA GLY A 304 -28.38 -26.52 -14.87
C GLY A 304 -26.88 -26.67 -15.15
N THR A 305 -26.12 -25.58 -15.22
CA THR A 305 -24.65 -25.61 -15.38
C THR A 305 -23.87 -25.40 -14.07
N TRP A 306 -24.57 -25.47 -12.93
CA TRP A 306 -24.00 -25.34 -11.60
C TRP A 306 -23.57 -26.70 -11.05
N ALA A 307 -22.40 -26.75 -10.41
CA ALA A 307 -21.92 -27.91 -9.69
C ALA A 307 -21.75 -27.56 -8.21
N ALA A 308 -22.28 -28.37 -7.31
CA ALA A 308 -22.17 -28.08 -5.89
C ALA A 308 -20.70 -28.11 -5.44
N THR A 309 -20.27 -27.07 -4.74
CA THR A 309 -18.97 -27.05 -4.07
C THR A 309 -19.12 -27.85 -2.77
N GLY A 310 -18.63 -29.08 -2.79
CA GLY A 310 -18.84 -30.03 -1.69
C GLY A 310 -20.22 -30.69 -1.75
N GLY A 311 -20.38 -31.64 -2.68
CA GLY A 311 -21.48 -32.62 -2.68
C GLY A 311 -21.92 -33.00 -1.26
N ALA A 312 -23.23 -32.99 -0.97
CA ALA A 312 -23.78 -33.57 0.23
C ALA A 312 -23.19 -34.99 0.35
N GLY A 313 -22.36 -35.23 1.36
CA GLY A 313 -21.60 -36.46 1.49
C GLY A 313 -20.62 -36.68 0.33
N GLY A 314 -19.53 -35.91 0.30
CA GLY A 314 -18.40 -36.30 -0.53
C GLY A 314 -17.90 -37.65 -0.03
N THR A 315 -18.28 -38.73 -0.71
CA THR A 315 -17.94 -40.10 -0.36
C THR A 315 -16.44 -40.20 -0.06
N TYR A 316 -16.09 -40.42 1.20
CA TYR A 316 -14.70 -40.54 1.65
C TYR A 316 -14.43 -41.99 2.06
N ALA A 317 -13.22 -42.47 1.75
CA ALA A 317 -12.76 -43.79 2.17
C ALA A 317 -12.52 -43.79 3.68
N GLN A 318 -13.19 -44.68 4.41
CA GLN A 318 -13.00 -44.91 5.85
C GLN A 318 -12.75 -46.38 6.15
N SER A 319 -12.23 -46.63 7.35
CA SER A 319 -11.96 -47.97 7.85
C SER A 319 -12.42 -48.09 9.30
N ILE A 320 -13.13 -49.17 9.63
CA ILE A 320 -13.34 -49.60 11.02
C ILE A 320 -12.26 -50.64 11.32
N VAL A 321 -11.49 -50.40 12.39
CA VAL A 321 -10.44 -51.31 12.85
C VAL A 321 -10.92 -52.02 14.10
N ILE A 322 -10.95 -53.35 14.05
CA ILE A 322 -11.37 -54.19 15.17
C ILE A 322 -10.19 -55.06 15.60
N GLU A 323 -9.74 -54.86 16.83
CA GLU A 323 -8.65 -55.63 17.42
C GLU A 323 -9.19 -56.81 18.24
N PRO A 324 -8.41 -57.89 18.40
CA PRO A 324 -8.76 -59.00 19.28
C PRO A 324 -8.99 -58.55 20.72
N GLU A 325 -9.96 -59.20 21.38
CA GLU A 325 -10.97 -58.58 22.26
C GLU A 325 -12.11 -57.92 21.49
N TYR A 326 -12.50 -58.57 20.38
CA TYR A 326 -13.60 -58.14 19.52
C TYR A 326 -14.82 -57.75 20.36
N GLU A 327 -15.20 -56.49 20.28
CA GLU A 327 -16.42 -55.98 20.91
C GLU A 327 -17.62 -56.76 20.39
N ASP A 328 -18.52 -57.17 21.28
CA ASP A 328 -19.65 -58.08 20.99
C ASP A 328 -19.27 -59.43 20.34
N GLY A 329 -17.99 -59.84 20.46
CA GLY A 329 -17.50 -61.12 20.00
C GLY A 329 -17.95 -62.29 20.88
N VAL A 330 -18.34 -63.41 20.26
CA VAL A 330 -18.66 -64.67 20.96
C VAL A 330 -17.84 -65.81 20.36
N ILE A 331 -17.26 -66.64 21.24
CA ILE A 331 -16.59 -67.88 20.88
C ILE A 331 -17.60 -69.02 20.94
N VAL A 332 -17.85 -69.69 19.81
CA VAL A 332 -18.88 -70.72 19.65
C VAL A 332 -18.26 -71.98 19.06
N ALA A 333 -18.64 -73.15 19.59
CA ALA A 333 -18.33 -74.44 18.99
C ALA A 333 -19.42 -74.81 17.99
N ASP A 334 -19.06 -75.28 16.80
CA ASP A 334 -20.00 -75.62 15.72
C ASP A 334 -20.65 -77.02 15.89
N GLY A 335 -20.15 -77.81 16.84
CA GLY A 335 -20.68 -79.11 17.23
C GLY A 335 -19.84 -80.31 16.76
N SER A 336 -18.80 -80.09 15.96
CA SER A 336 -17.84 -81.13 15.54
C SER A 336 -16.41 -80.61 15.65
N ASP A 337 -15.47 -81.48 16.01
CA ASP A 337 -14.04 -81.13 15.95
C ASP A 337 -13.61 -79.85 16.73
N ASN A 338 -14.31 -79.48 17.81
CA ASN A 338 -13.99 -78.26 18.57
C ASN A 338 -13.12 -78.47 19.82
N LYS A 339 -12.22 -79.47 19.82
CA LYS A 339 -11.35 -79.72 20.99
C LYS A 339 -10.08 -78.91 20.88
N GLY A 340 -9.97 -77.82 21.63
CA GLY A 340 -8.74 -77.04 21.70
C GLY A 340 -8.76 -76.02 22.83
N LYS A 341 -7.85 -75.03 22.74
CA LYS A 341 -7.84 -73.86 23.60
C LYS A 341 -7.59 -72.61 22.75
N ILE A 342 -8.21 -71.52 23.17
CA ILE A 342 -7.94 -70.19 22.66
C ILE A 342 -7.23 -69.37 23.73
N GLU A 343 -6.18 -68.66 23.35
CA GLU A 343 -5.36 -67.84 24.23
C GLU A 343 -5.17 -66.46 23.61
N SER A 344 -5.25 -65.40 24.42
CA SER A 344 -4.93 -64.04 23.98
C SER A 344 -3.44 -63.77 24.17
N PHE A 345 -2.82 -63.18 23.17
CA PHE A 345 -1.42 -62.79 23.16
C PHE A 345 -1.26 -61.37 22.62
N PHE A 346 -0.12 -60.77 22.92
CA PHE A 346 0.31 -59.48 22.38
C PHE A 346 1.61 -59.69 21.60
N ILE A 347 1.76 -59.00 20.47
CA ILE A 347 3.02 -58.96 19.73
C ILE A 347 3.42 -57.50 19.45
N ASP A 348 4.73 -57.27 19.61
CA ASP A 348 5.42 -56.10 19.11
C ASP A 348 6.19 -56.52 17.84
N THR A 349 5.80 -55.97 16.69
CA THR A 349 6.31 -56.41 15.39
C THR A 349 7.49 -55.61 14.85
N ASP A 350 7.77 -54.42 15.40
CA ASP A 350 8.86 -53.54 14.93
C ASP A 350 9.81 -53.06 16.04
N GLY A 351 9.53 -53.39 17.30
CA GLY A 351 10.35 -53.07 18.46
C GLY A 351 10.17 -51.64 18.96
N ASP A 352 9.28 -50.85 18.37
CA ASP A 352 8.92 -49.51 18.81
C ASP A 352 7.58 -49.57 19.59
N PRO A 353 7.58 -49.24 20.89
CA PRO A 353 6.34 -49.27 21.66
C PRO A 353 5.28 -48.30 21.08
N GLY A 354 4.22 -48.84 20.50
CA GLY A 354 2.97 -48.12 20.22
C GLY A 354 2.62 -47.84 18.76
N ASN A 355 3.34 -48.37 17.76
CA ASN A 355 3.07 -48.10 16.33
C ASN A 355 2.75 -49.35 15.48
N ALA A 356 3.23 -50.56 15.83
CA ALA A 356 2.90 -51.81 15.12
C ALA A 356 2.49 -52.97 16.06
N ASN A 357 1.99 -52.61 17.24
CA ASN A 357 1.63 -53.54 18.29
C ASN A 357 0.16 -53.92 18.21
N PHE A 358 -0.18 -55.20 18.28
CA PHE A 358 -1.58 -55.64 18.30
C PHE A 358 -1.77 -56.93 19.11
N ASN A 359 -2.98 -57.10 19.64
CA ASN A 359 -3.41 -58.35 20.27
C ASN A 359 -3.78 -59.39 19.21
N TYR A 360 -3.63 -60.67 19.52
CA TYR A 360 -4.11 -61.76 18.67
C TYR A 360 -4.62 -62.92 19.51
N TYR A 361 -5.60 -63.64 18.97
CA TYR A 361 -6.05 -64.91 19.53
C TYR A 361 -5.34 -66.07 18.87
N ARG A 362 -4.79 -66.97 19.67
CA ARG A 362 -4.16 -68.20 19.22
C ARG A 362 -5.06 -69.39 19.53
N TRP A 363 -5.45 -70.12 18.50
CA TRP A 363 -6.08 -71.43 18.58
C TRP A 363 -5.04 -72.53 18.51
N THR A 364 -5.12 -73.49 19.45
CA THR A 364 -4.28 -74.70 19.47
C THR A 364 -5.08 -75.92 19.88
N THR A 365 -4.69 -77.10 19.40
CA THR A 365 -5.27 -78.38 19.83
C THR A 365 -4.21 -79.41 20.19
N ARG A 366 -4.64 -80.50 20.83
CA ARG A 366 -3.86 -81.74 21.01
C ARG A 366 -4.36 -82.90 20.15
N GLN A 367 -5.41 -82.69 19.35
CA GLN A 367 -5.94 -83.73 18.47
C GLN A 367 -5.11 -83.82 17.18
N SER A 368 -4.92 -85.02 16.65
CA SER A 368 -4.22 -85.21 15.37
C SER A 368 -5.10 -84.89 14.16
N SER A 369 -6.42 -84.93 14.32
CA SER A 369 -7.38 -84.41 13.33
C SER A 369 -7.45 -82.88 13.43
N LEU A 370 -7.85 -82.24 12.34
CA LEU A 370 -8.09 -80.81 12.30
C LEU A 370 -9.20 -80.47 13.29
N GLN A 371 -9.00 -79.44 14.11
CA GLN A 371 -9.97 -78.94 15.07
C GLN A 371 -10.16 -77.44 14.88
N ASP A 372 -11.35 -76.95 15.17
CA ASP A 372 -11.76 -75.58 14.88
C ASP A 372 -12.63 -74.97 15.97
N ILE A 373 -12.81 -73.66 15.89
CA ILE A 373 -13.68 -72.89 16.77
C ILE A 373 -14.15 -71.67 16.01
N ASP A 374 -15.41 -71.25 16.20
CA ASP A 374 -15.94 -70.06 15.56
C ASP A 374 -15.74 -68.84 16.47
N LEU A 375 -15.12 -67.80 15.93
CA LEU A 375 -15.06 -66.46 16.49
C LEU A 375 -16.09 -65.61 15.75
N VAL A 376 -17.24 -65.35 16.37
CA VAL A 376 -18.33 -64.58 15.77
C VAL A 376 -18.26 -63.14 16.25
N VAL A 377 -18.09 -62.20 15.32
CA VAL A 377 -17.99 -60.75 15.57
C VAL A 377 -19.13 -60.05 14.83
N ARG A 378 -19.75 -59.05 15.46
CA ARG A 378 -20.74 -58.18 14.82
C ARG A 378 -20.15 -56.79 14.62
N VAL A 379 -20.42 -56.18 13.47
CA VAL A 379 -19.90 -54.86 13.12
C VAL A 379 -21.04 -53.97 12.68
N ASP A 380 -21.24 -52.86 13.38
CA ASP A 380 -22.18 -51.80 12.98
C ASP A 380 -21.64 -51.06 11.76
N LEU A 381 -22.44 -50.98 10.70
CA LEU A 381 -22.18 -50.06 9.59
C LEU A 381 -22.66 -48.67 10.00
N PRO A 382 -21.87 -47.60 9.81
CA PRO A 382 -22.27 -46.24 10.20
C PRO A 382 -23.51 -45.76 9.44
N ASP A 383 -24.25 -44.80 10.01
CA ASP A 383 -25.43 -44.18 9.39
C ASP A 383 -25.12 -43.52 8.03
N GLY A 384 -23.87 -43.09 7.82
CA GLY A 384 -23.39 -42.51 6.57
C GLY A 384 -22.86 -43.53 5.54
N PHE A 385 -22.95 -44.84 5.80
CA PHE A 385 -22.44 -45.87 4.91
C PHE A 385 -23.13 -45.85 3.53
N THR A 386 -22.35 -45.76 2.45
CA THR A 386 -22.87 -45.81 1.07
C THR A 386 -22.43 -47.04 0.29
N GLY A 387 -21.41 -47.76 0.78
CA GLY A 387 -20.87 -48.92 0.11
C GLY A 387 -19.48 -49.31 0.65
N PHE A 388 -18.94 -50.42 0.16
CA PHE A 388 -17.59 -50.86 0.51
C PHE A 388 -16.55 -50.34 -0.49
N GLN A 389 -15.29 -50.27 -0.04
CA GLN A 389 -14.15 -50.06 -0.92
C GLN A 389 -13.84 -51.33 -1.75
N ALA A 390 -12.87 -51.24 -2.68
CA ALA A 390 -12.49 -52.36 -3.53
C ALA A 390 -11.99 -53.60 -2.76
N THR A 391 -11.42 -53.40 -1.57
CA THR A 391 -11.06 -54.46 -0.61
C THR A 391 -11.84 -54.26 0.68
N PRO A 392 -13.09 -54.75 0.75
CA PRO A 392 -14.02 -54.48 1.85
C PRO A 392 -13.54 -54.93 3.22
N VAL A 393 -12.90 -56.09 3.30
CA VAL A 393 -12.45 -56.68 4.56
C VAL A 393 -10.98 -57.06 4.44
N GLU A 394 -10.20 -56.77 5.46
CA GLU A 394 -8.84 -57.26 5.60
C GLU A 394 -8.69 -58.01 6.91
N LEU A 395 -8.06 -59.17 6.87
CA LEU A 395 -7.77 -59.98 8.05
C LEU A 395 -6.26 -60.13 8.21
N THR A 396 -5.74 -59.69 9.35
CA THR A 396 -4.38 -59.99 9.77
C THR A 396 -4.34 -61.32 10.51
N TYR A 397 -3.48 -62.25 10.10
CA TYR A 397 -3.40 -63.59 10.69
C TYR A 397 -2.02 -64.21 10.57
N ARG A 398 -1.78 -65.29 11.32
CA ARG A 398 -0.60 -66.14 11.20
C ARG A 398 -0.94 -67.62 11.39
N THR A 399 -0.34 -68.53 10.63
CA THR A 399 -0.40 -69.97 10.92
C THR A 399 0.99 -70.55 11.21
N ALA A 400 1.06 -71.77 11.75
CA ALA A 400 2.33 -72.40 12.07
C ALA A 400 3.18 -72.70 10.82
N ASP A 401 2.52 -73.14 9.75
CA ASP A 401 3.11 -73.43 8.45
C ASP A 401 2.17 -72.99 7.30
N GLY A 402 2.55 -73.24 6.04
CA GLY A 402 1.72 -72.97 4.86
C GLY A 402 0.84 -74.14 4.42
N VAL A 403 0.50 -75.07 5.32
CA VAL A 403 -0.18 -76.34 4.98
C VAL A 403 -1.61 -76.34 5.54
N VAL A 404 -2.59 -76.22 4.63
CA VAL A 404 -4.03 -76.14 4.96
C VAL A 404 -4.51 -77.31 5.81
N THR A 405 -4.02 -78.53 5.56
CA THR A 405 -4.41 -79.72 6.35
C THR A 405 -3.86 -79.71 7.78
N THR A 406 -2.90 -78.84 8.08
CA THR A 406 -2.32 -78.66 9.42
C THR A 406 -2.98 -77.50 10.14
N ASN A 407 -3.16 -76.37 9.44
CA ASN A 407 -3.70 -75.12 9.96
C ASN A 407 -4.18 -74.23 8.83
N HIS A 408 -5.31 -73.56 9.02
CA HIS A 408 -5.77 -72.47 8.16
C HIS A 408 -6.82 -71.64 8.89
N ILE A 409 -7.28 -70.56 8.26
CA ILE A 409 -8.46 -69.80 8.70
C ILE A 409 -9.44 -69.73 7.55
N ASP A 410 -10.70 -70.01 7.86
CA ASP A 410 -11.82 -69.70 6.99
C ASP A 410 -12.61 -68.51 7.54
N VAL A 411 -13.14 -67.69 6.64
CA VAL A 411 -13.97 -66.53 6.95
C VAL A 411 -15.33 -66.72 6.32
N GLU A 412 -16.37 -66.48 7.09
CA GLU A 412 -17.76 -66.44 6.62
C GLU A 412 -18.36 -65.09 7.05
N ILE A 413 -19.07 -64.43 6.15
CA ILE A 413 -19.70 -63.13 6.45
C ILE A 413 -21.18 -63.25 6.09
N GLU A 414 -22.04 -62.79 7.00
CA GLU A 414 -23.47 -62.60 6.76
C GLU A 414 -23.74 -61.11 6.54
N ASP A 415 -24.54 -60.81 5.52
CA ASP A 415 -24.97 -59.45 5.19
C ASP A 415 -25.98 -58.91 6.22
N THR A 416 -26.45 -57.66 6.07
CA THR A 416 -27.35 -57.07 7.08
C THR A 416 -28.74 -57.72 7.10
N ALA A 417 -29.08 -58.52 6.07
CA ALA A 417 -30.27 -59.37 6.03
C ALA A 417 -30.04 -60.77 6.64
N GLY A 418 -28.85 -61.05 7.18
CA GLY A 418 -28.48 -62.34 7.76
C GLY A 418 -28.21 -63.43 6.72
N THR A 419 -27.91 -63.07 5.47
CA THR A 419 -27.61 -64.02 4.39
C THR A 419 -26.11 -64.20 4.24
N ALA A 420 -25.63 -65.44 4.25
CA ALA A 420 -24.22 -65.75 4.01
C ALA A 420 -23.77 -65.29 2.62
N ILE A 421 -22.65 -64.56 2.57
CA ILE A 421 -22.09 -63.95 1.37
C ILE A 421 -21.00 -64.85 0.78
N PRO A 422 -21.01 -65.12 -0.54
CA PRO A 422 -19.87 -65.75 -1.19
C PRO A 422 -18.63 -64.86 -1.09
N LEU A 423 -17.51 -65.37 -0.59
CA LEU A 423 -16.27 -64.58 -0.43
C LEU A 423 -15.21 -65.00 -1.46
N VAL A 424 -14.40 -64.05 -1.89
CA VAL A 424 -13.16 -64.30 -2.64
C VAL A 424 -11.98 -63.89 -1.77
N GLY A 425 -11.05 -64.83 -1.55
CA GLY A 425 -9.88 -64.62 -0.69
C GLY A 425 -10.12 -64.86 0.80
N GLY A 426 -11.23 -65.50 1.18
CA GLY A 426 -11.59 -65.77 2.59
C GLY A 426 -11.47 -67.22 3.05
N THR A 427 -10.95 -68.14 2.24
CA THR A 427 -10.87 -69.58 2.54
C THR A 427 -9.44 -70.09 2.50
N ASP A 428 -9.13 -71.14 3.26
CA ASP A 428 -7.82 -71.81 3.31
C ASP A 428 -6.65 -70.85 3.58
N LEU A 429 -6.89 -69.81 4.40
CA LEU A 429 -5.90 -68.79 4.68
C LEU A 429 -4.75 -69.37 5.49
N THR A 430 -3.55 -69.36 4.92
CA THR A 430 -2.31 -69.84 5.58
C THR A 430 -1.18 -68.84 5.44
N SER A 431 -0.25 -68.87 6.41
CA SER A 431 1.01 -68.13 6.36
C SER A 431 2.07 -68.88 7.17
N ALA A 432 3.27 -69.04 6.63
CA ALA A 432 4.29 -69.90 7.23
C ALA A 432 5.05 -69.20 8.39
N GLY A 433 4.40 -69.06 9.55
CA GLY A 433 5.01 -68.56 10.79
C GLY A 433 5.20 -67.04 10.88
N ALA A 434 4.68 -66.27 9.92
CA ALA A 434 4.71 -64.81 9.91
C ALA A 434 3.30 -64.23 9.84
N PHE A 435 3.07 -63.09 10.50
CA PHE A 435 1.83 -62.35 10.33
C PHE A 435 1.74 -61.79 8.91
N THR A 436 0.59 -61.98 8.28
CA THR A 436 0.26 -61.43 6.96
C THR A 436 -1.16 -60.87 7.00
N THR A 437 -1.52 -60.06 6.00
CA THR A 437 -2.89 -59.56 5.83
C THR A 437 -3.45 -60.04 4.50
N SER A 438 -4.65 -60.62 4.53
CA SER A 438 -5.37 -61.01 3.32
C SER A 438 -6.57 -60.08 3.10
N GLY A 439 -6.70 -59.60 1.87
CA GLY A 439 -7.88 -58.88 1.41
C GLY A 439 -8.99 -59.86 1.01
N ILE A 440 -10.17 -59.66 1.57
CA ILE A 440 -11.36 -60.47 1.37
C ILE A 440 -12.40 -59.60 0.66
N THR A 441 -12.90 -60.09 -0.47
CA THR A 441 -13.89 -59.37 -1.29
C THR A 441 -15.21 -60.14 -1.36
N PHE A 442 -16.30 -59.40 -1.57
CA PHE A 442 -17.63 -59.98 -1.69
C PHE A 442 -17.92 -60.40 -3.13
N GLY A 443 -18.39 -61.64 -3.29
CA GLY A 443 -19.03 -62.12 -4.51
C GLY A 443 -20.55 -61.99 -4.43
N GLY A 444 -21.22 -62.15 -5.57
CA GLY A 444 -22.68 -62.07 -5.63
C GLY A 444 -23.22 -60.65 -5.49
N VAL A 445 -24.43 -60.51 -4.94
CA VAL A 445 -25.14 -59.23 -4.76
C VAL A 445 -25.65 -59.15 -3.30
N PRO A 446 -24.76 -59.02 -2.31
CA PRO A 446 -25.15 -58.92 -0.90
C PRO A 446 -25.90 -57.61 -0.60
N THR A 447 -26.69 -57.60 0.48
CA THR A 447 -27.44 -56.42 0.93
C THR A 447 -26.78 -55.80 2.15
N PHE A 448 -26.40 -54.52 2.05
CA PHE A 448 -25.80 -53.77 3.15
C PHE A 448 -26.57 -52.47 3.37
N THR A 449 -27.16 -52.34 4.56
CA THR A 449 -27.92 -51.15 4.97
C THR A 449 -27.10 -50.32 5.95
N ALA A 450 -27.03 -49.01 5.75
CA ALA A 450 -26.43 -48.08 6.71
C ALA A 450 -27.13 -48.14 8.07
N GLY A 451 -26.36 -48.09 9.16
CA GLY A 451 -26.87 -48.20 10.53
C GLY A 451 -27.21 -49.62 10.99
N GLU A 452 -27.05 -50.65 10.14
CA GLU A 452 -27.29 -52.06 10.50
C GLU A 452 -25.98 -52.85 10.69
N GLN A 453 -26.09 -54.06 11.28
CA GLN A 453 -24.95 -54.92 11.60
C GLN A 453 -24.68 -55.96 10.52
N ILE A 454 -23.41 -56.20 10.21
CA ILE A 454 -22.94 -57.42 9.55
C ILE A 454 -22.36 -58.39 10.58
N THR A 455 -22.37 -59.68 10.27
CA THR A 455 -21.75 -60.71 11.12
C THR A 455 -20.56 -61.34 10.41
N ILE A 456 -19.42 -61.39 11.08
CA ILE A 456 -18.17 -61.99 10.58
C ILE A 456 -17.83 -63.18 11.47
N LYS A 457 -17.71 -64.37 10.89
CA LYS A 457 -17.26 -65.58 11.57
C LYS A 457 -15.85 -65.91 11.10
N LEU A 458 -14.90 -65.95 12.02
CA LEU A 458 -13.54 -66.41 11.76
C LEU A 458 -13.42 -67.82 12.33
N ARG A 459 -13.03 -68.78 11.48
CA ARG A 459 -12.86 -70.18 11.84
C ARG A 459 -11.38 -70.55 11.76
N PRO A 460 -10.59 -70.35 12.83
CA PRO A 460 -9.25 -70.90 12.89
C PRO A 460 -9.29 -72.42 13.03
N HIS A 461 -8.65 -73.12 12.10
CA HIS A 461 -8.47 -74.56 12.08
C HIS A 461 -7.03 -74.92 12.45
N THR A 462 -6.80 -75.95 13.27
CA THR A 462 -5.45 -76.47 13.51
C THR A 462 -5.44 -77.93 14.01
N THR A 463 -4.33 -78.65 13.79
CA THR A 463 -4.04 -79.97 14.38
C THR A 463 -3.03 -79.87 15.52
N SER A 464 -2.66 -80.98 16.16
CA SER A 464 -1.67 -81.04 17.24
C SER A 464 -0.26 -80.62 16.84
N SER A 465 0.04 -80.51 15.55
CA SER A 465 1.35 -80.07 15.04
C SER A 465 1.39 -78.58 14.68
N GLY A 466 0.27 -77.85 14.79
CA GLY A 466 0.16 -76.46 14.37
C GLY A 466 -0.43 -75.52 15.42
N TYR A 467 -0.63 -74.28 14.98
CA TYR A 467 -1.41 -73.25 15.64
C TYR A 467 -1.97 -72.31 14.58
N THR A 468 -3.00 -71.58 14.96
CA THR A 468 -3.61 -70.54 14.12
C THR A 468 -3.85 -69.29 14.95
N ASP A 469 -3.30 -68.17 14.49
CA ASP A 469 -3.38 -66.88 15.14
C ASP A 469 -4.28 -65.96 14.31
N VAL A 470 -5.30 -65.41 14.96
CA VAL A 470 -6.27 -64.48 14.38
C VAL A 470 -6.05 -63.11 15.00
N GLY A 471 -5.76 -62.11 14.15
CA GLY A 471 -5.41 -60.76 14.54
C GLY A 471 -6.52 -59.75 14.20
N ARG A 472 -6.09 -58.56 13.78
CA ARG A 472 -6.95 -57.42 13.43
C ARG A 472 -7.87 -57.73 12.24
N ILE A 473 -9.11 -57.24 12.32
CA ILE A 473 -10.05 -57.15 11.20
C ILE A 473 -10.16 -55.67 10.82
N ILE A 474 -10.06 -55.34 9.53
CA ILE A 474 -10.31 -54.00 9.01
C ILE A 474 -11.50 -54.06 8.06
N ILE A 475 -12.49 -53.20 8.26
CA ILE A 475 -13.66 -53.06 7.39
C ILE A 475 -13.54 -51.73 6.65
N ASN A 476 -13.26 -51.78 5.36
CA ASN A 476 -13.02 -50.64 4.49
C ASN A 476 -14.28 -50.25 3.74
N TYR A 477 -14.84 -49.08 4.07
CA TYR A 477 -16.10 -48.59 3.52
C TYR A 477 -16.00 -47.17 2.98
N VAL A 478 -17.08 -46.74 2.34
CA VAL A 478 -17.29 -45.41 1.82
C VAL A 478 -18.41 -44.78 2.64
N GLY A 479 -18.11 -43.64 3.27
CA GLY A 479 -19.04 -42.89 4.10
C GLY A 479 -19.35 -41.51 3.50
N ASN A 480 -20.51 -40.97 3.87
CA ASN A 480 -20.97 -39.61 3.56
C ASN A 480 -20.78 -38.65 4.72
#